data_AF-A0A7X0R0R0-F1
#
_entry.id   AF-A0A7X0R0R0-F1
#
_cell.length_a   1.000
_cell.length_b   1.000
_cell.length_c   1.000
_cell.angle_alpha   90.00
_cell.angle_beta   90.00
_cell.angle_gamma   90.00
#
_symmetry.space_group_name_H-M   'P 1'
#
loop_
_entity.id
_entity.type
_entity.pdbx_description
1 polymer ?
#
loop_
_entity_poly.entity_id
_entity_poly.type
_entity_poly.pdbx_seq_one_letter_code
_entity_poly.pdbx_strand_id
1 'polypeptide(L)'
;MKPTSLISALFIVVFAISTSFAQKKQTLADSLYNEGVTFYSQNQLTEAVTKFEETISQNPKHKDALFNLAVISLGAGDREKGVSYLQTCVRLGDREAASMLRDKLNVQIAYADTMYFEDIEVGPKIIVKGVAEDLFIPGDINPALRHEILKGMKGSKLISKDAGKSRLYALNLFIRENGTIDAEVLNHDSKMVQREVSRILQSIPNIIAPSHNGKNVTLKGFVIPIRVTNLK
;
A
#
# COMPACT_ATOMS: atom_id res chain seq x y z
N MET A 1 -0.68 -5.05 78.31
CA MET A 1 -2.14 -5.10 78.17
C MET A 1 -2.44 -5.25 76.68
N LYS A 2 -3.23 -6.28 76.36
CA LYS A 2 -3.63 -6.83 75.04
C LYS A 2 -4.69 -5.94 74.35
N PRO A 3 -5.33 -6.32 73.22
CA PRO A 3 -5.06 -7.27 72.10
C PRO A 3 -5.11 -6.48 70.74
N THR A 4 -4.98 -6.98 69.51
CA THR A 4 -5.77 -8.00 68.77
C THR A 4 -5.07 -8.35 67.45
N SER A 5 -5.02 -9.66 67.18
CA SER A 5 -4.86 -10.29 65.87
C SER A 5 -6.21 -10.31 65.13
N LEU A 6 -6.21 -10.77 63.86
CA LEU A 6 -7.32 -10.91 62.88
C LEU A 6 -7.62 -9.61 62.10
N ILE A 7 -7.57 -9.56 60.77
CA ILE A 7 -8.20 -10.48 59.81
C ILE A 7 -7.24 -10.78 58.64
N SER A 8 -6.83 -12.03 58.57
CA SER A 8 -6.55 -12.76 57.34
C SER A 8 -7.81 -12.84 56.46
N ALA A 9 -7.61 -12.74 55.13
CA ALA A 9 -8.54 -13.02 54.03
C ALA A 9 -9.28 -11.83 53.43
N LEU A 10 -8.84 -11.38 52.25
CA LEU A 10 -9.71 -11.39 51.07
C LEU A 10 -8.89 -11.26 49.75
N PHE A 11 -8.92 -12.33 48.96
CA PHE A 11 -9.00 -12.36 47.48
C PHE A 11 -8.10 -11.40 46.68
N ILE A 12 -7.10 -11.93 45.94
CA ILE A 12 -7.24 -12.21 44.49
C ILE A 12 -8.30 -11.33 43.83
N VAL A 13 -8.03 -10.05 43.60
CA VAL A 13 -8.42 -9.23 42.44
C VAL A 13 -7.60 -7.94 42.64
N VAL A 14 -6.69 -7.45 41.81
CA VAL A 14 -6.86 -6.98 40.43
C VAL A 14 -5.42 -6.78 39.91
N PHE A 15 -4.72 -7.85 39.51
CA PHE A 15 -3.62 -7.73 38.53
C PHE A 15 -4.17 -8.07 37.15
N ALA A 16 -5.39 -7.59 36.88
CA ALA A 16 -6.18 -7.92 35.71
C ALA A 16 -6.75 -6.66 35.06
N ILE A 17 -6.03 -5.54 35.08
CA ILE A 17 -6.31 -4.35 34.26
C ILE A 17 -4.93 -3.68 34.13
N SER A 18 -4.14 -3.88 33.07
CA SER A 18 -4.37 -3.29 31.76
C SER A 18 -3.29 -3.71 30.76
N THR A 19 -3.17 -5.00 30.45
CA THR A 19 -2.56 -5.43 29.19
C THR A 19 -3.47 -6.44 28.53
N SER A 20 -4.65 -5.97 28.11
CA SER A 20 -5.26 -6.54 26.92
C SER A 20 -4.31 -6.22 25.77
N PHE A 21 -3.28 -7.05 25.61
CA PHE A 21 -2.75 -7.28 24.28
C PHE A 21 -3.96 -7.71 23.46
N ALA A 22 -4.34 -6.90 22.49
CA ALA A 22 -5.34 -7.26 21.52
C ALA A 22 -4.91 -8.61 20.92
N GLN A 23 -5.48 -9.70 21.42
CA GLN A 23 -5.20 -11.03 20.93
C GLN A 23 -5.84 -11.09 19.55
N LYS A 24 -5.06 -10.76 18.52
CA LYS A 24 -5.46 -10.90 17.12
C LYS A 24 -5.95 -12.34 16.99
N LYS A 25 -7.26 -12.51 16.76
CA LYS A 25 -7.87 -13.83 16.63
C LYS A 25 -7.19 -14.53 15.46
N GLN A 26 -6.39 -15.55 15.76
CA GLN A 26 -5.76 -16.42 14.76
C GLN A 26 -6.85 -16.96 13.84
N THR A 27 -6.76 -16.70 12.53
CA THR A 27 -7.70 -17.27 11.57
C THR A 27 -7.28 -18.70 11.22
N LEU A 28 -8.21 -19.49 10.66
CA LEU A 28 -7.88 -20.82 10.14
C LEU A 28 -6.77 -20.73 9.08
N ALA A 29 -6.83 -19.72 8.21
CA ALA A 29 -5.79 -19.46 7.22
C ALA A 29 -4.41 -19.18 7.86
N ASP A 30 -4.34 -18.37 8.92
CA ASP A 30 -3.08 -18.11 9.63
C ASP A 30 -2.52 -19.38 10.30
N SER A 31 -3.39 -20.27 10.80
CA SER A 31 -2.98 -21.56 11.38
C SER A 31 -2.40 -22.49 10.32
N LEU A 32 -3.12 -22.67 9.20
CA LEU A 32 -2.67 -23.49 8.08
C LEU A 32 -1.36 -22.96 7.49
N TYR A 33 -1.21 -21.63 7.41
CA TYR A 33 0.03 -21.00 6.97
C TYR A 33 1.21 -21.37 7.88
N ASN A 34 1.02 -21.27 9.20
CA ASN A 34 2.07 -21.62 10.17
C ASN A 34 2.45 -23.10 10.12
N GLU A 35 1.49 -24.00 9.88
CA GLU A 35 1.77 -25.42 9.61
C GLU A 35 2.61 -25.58 8.35
N GLY A 36 2.26 -24.88 7.27
CA GLY A 36 3.03 -24.89 6.02
C GLY A 36 4.46 -24.39 6.19
N VAL A 37 4.66 -23.30 6.95
CA VAL A 37 5.99 -22.78 7.31
C VAL A 37 6.77 -23.80 8.13
N THR A 38 6.12 -24.52 9.04
CA THR A 38 6.76 -25.57 9.85
C THR A 38 7.26 -26.70 8.95
N PHE A 39 6.42 -27.25 8.08
CA PHE A 39 6.83 -28.28 7.12
C PHE A 39 7.94 -27.78 6.18
N TYR A 40 7.84 -26.54 5.69
CA TYR A 40 8.87 -25.93 4.86
C TYR A 40 10.22 -25.87 5.58
N SER A 41 10.24 -25.46 6.85
CA SER A 41 11.47 -25.40 7.67
C SER A 41 12.09 -26.78 7.93
N GLN A 42 11.27 -27.84 7.88
CA GLN A 42 11.67 -29.23 8.00
C GLN A 42 12.05 -29.86 6.64
N ASN A 43 12.08 -29.05 5.57
CA ASN A 43 12.33 -29.48 4.19
C ASN A 43 11.29 -30.50 3.66
N GLN A 44 10.11 -30.55 4.27
CA GLN A 44 8.96 -31.35 3.85
C GLN A 44 8.13 -30.54 2.85
N LEU A 45 8.65 -30.40 1.63
CA LEU A 45 8.10 -29.48 0.63
C LEU A 45 6.70 -29.89 0.15
N THR A 46 6.41 -31.18 0.04
CA THR A 46 5.08 -31.66 -0.39
C THR A 46 4.00 -31.27 0.61
N GLU A 47 4.26 -31.50 1.89
CA GLU A 47 3.35 -31.16 2.99
C GLU A 47 3.22 -29.64 3.14
N ALA A 48 4.32 -28.91 2.97
CA ALA A 48 4.30 -27.44 2.94
C ALA A 48 3.39 -26.90 1.83
N VAL A 49 3.53 -27.42 0.60
CA VAL A 49 2.67 -27.04 -0.54
C VAL A 49 1.22 -27.30 -0.23
N THR A 50 0.86 -28.49 0.26
CA THR A 50 -0.52 -28.82 0.65
C THR A 50 -1.07 -27.81 1.65
N LYS A 51 -0.30 -27.45 2.67
CA LYS A 51 -0.74 -26.49 3.70
C LYS A 51 -0.87 -25.07 3.18
N PHE A 52 0.01 -24.64 2.28
CA PHE A 52 -0.13 -23.34 1.64
C PHE A 52 -1.30 -23.32 0.63
N GLU A 53 -1.56 -24.41 -0.08
CA GLU A 53 -2.74 -24.55 -0.96
C GLU A 53 -4.06 -24.52 -0.15
N GLU A 54 -4.11 -25.20 1.00
CA GLU A 54 -5.20 -25.10 1.97
C GLU A 54 -5.36 -23.66 2.49
N THR A 55 -4.25 -22.96 2.76
CA THR A 55 -4.25 -21.57 3.21
C THR A 55 -4.91 -20.65 2.19
N ILE A 56 -4.52 -20.74 0.90
CA ILE A 56 -5.09 -19.88 -0.15
C ILE A 56 -6.53 -20.28 -0.52
N SER A 57 -6.94 -21.52 -0.24
CA SER A 57 -8.34 -21.93 -0.34
C SER A 57 -9.21 -21.23 0.72
N GLN A 58 -8.69 -21.05 1.94
CA GLN A 58 -9.38 -20.30 3.00
C GLN A 58 -9.28 -18.79 2.83
N ASN A 59 -8.15 -18.28 2.35
CA ASN A 59 -7.93 -16.88 2.06
C ASN A 59 -7.17 -16.71 0.73
N PRO A 60 -7.89 -16.51 -0.39
CA PRO A 60 -7.29 -16.32 -1.71
C PRO A 60 -6.36 -15.11 -1.83
N LYS A 61 -6.37 -14.21 -0.84
CA LYS A 61 -5.52 -13.02 -0.78
C LYS A 61 -4.34 -13.16 0.21
N HIS A 62 -4.06 -14.36 0.71
CA HIS A 62 -2.95 -14.60 1.63
C HIS A 62 -1.60 -14.53 0.90
N LYS A 63 -1.03 -13.32 0.83
CA LYS A 63 0.21 -13.03 0.09
C LYS A 63 1.37 -13.95 0.45
N ASP A 64 1.62 -14.17 1.73
CA ASP A 64 2.80 -14.94 2.16
C ASP A 64 2.72 -16.41 1.73
N ALA A 65 1.52 -17.01 1.75
CA ALA A 65 1.30 -18.37 1.28
C ALA A 65 1.47 -18.49 -0.24
N LEU A 66 0.93 -17.53 -0.99
CA LEU A 66 1.14 -17.43 -2.44
C LEU A 66 2.64 -17.27 -2.77
N PHE A 67 3.36 -16.43 -2.03
CA PHE A 67 4.79 -16.20 -2.22
C PHE A 67 5.60 -17.47 -1.92
N ASN A 68 5.30 -18.19 -0.83
CA ASN A 68 5.96 -19.45 -0.52
C ASN A 68 5.68 -20.52 -1.57
N LEU A 69 4.43 -20.64 -2.05
CA LEU A 69 4.09 -21.53 -3.17
C LEU A 69 4.86 -21.18 -4.44
N ALA A 70 5.05 -19.89 -4.71
CA ALA A 70 5.87 -19.44 -5.83
C ALA A 70 7.33 -19.92 -5.69
N VAL A 71 7.95 -19.68 -4.55
CA VAL A 71 9.34 -20.07 -4.27
C VAL A 71 9.52 -21.58 -4.38
N ILE A 72 8.61 -22.37 -3.79
CA ILE A 72 8.67 -23.84 -3.88
C ILE A 72 8.51 -24.30 -5.33
N SER A 73 7.56 -23.74 -6.07
CA SER A 73 7.31 -24.12 -7.47
C SER A 73 8.51 -23.78 -8.36
N LEU A 74 9.13 -22.61 -8.17
CA LEU A 74 10.37 -22.23 -8.87
C LEU A 74 11.54 -23.16 -8.52
N GLY A 75 11.69 -23.54 -7.25
CA GLY A 75 12.71 -24.49 -6.79
C GLY A 75 12.51 -25.90 -7.36
N ALA A 76 11.26 -26.30 -7.59
CA ALA A 76 10.90 -27.57 -8.23
C ALA A 76 11.04 -27.55 -9.77
N GLY A 77 11.40 -26.41 -10.36
CA GLY A 77 11.50 -26.24 -11.81
C GLY A 77 10.18 -25.92 -12.52
N ASP A 78 9.06 -25.87 -11.79
CA ASP A 78 7.76 -25.44 -12.31
C ASP A 78 7.70 -23.90 -12.37
N ARG A 79 8.39 -23.37 -13.37
CA ARG A 79 8.52 -21.93 -13.60
C ARG A 79 7.16 -21.27 -13.87
N GLU A 80 6.29 -21.94 -14.60
CA GLU A 80 4.97 -21.39 -14.98
C GLU A 80 4.09 -21.18 -13.75
N LYS A 81 3.96 -22.21 -12.90
CA LYS A 81 3.18 -22.13 -11.65
C LYS A 81 3.79 -21.09 -10.70
N GLY A 82 5.12 -21.07 -10.58
CA GLY A 82 5.86 -20.10 -9.78
C GLY A 82 5.60 -18.65 -10.19
N VAL A 83 5.70 -18.36 -11.49
CA VAL A 83 5.40 -17.02 -12.04
C VAL A 83 3.93 -16.65 -11.81
N SER A 84 3.00 -17.58 -12.02
CA SER A 84 1.56 -17.32 -11.81
C SER A 84 1.23 -16.89 -10.37
N TYR A 85 1.86 -17.54 -9.39
CA TYR A 85 1.71 -17.14 -7.98
C TYR A 85 2.32 -15.77 -7.70
N LEU A 86 3.52 -15.47 -8.20
CA LEU A 86 4.13 -14.14 -8.05
C LEU A 86 3.28 -13.04 -8.68
N GLN A 87 2.71 -13.27 -9.88
CA GLN A 87 1.80 -12.32 -10.53
C GLN A 87 0.56 -12.05 -9.66
N THR A 88 0.09 -13.04 -8.92
CA THR A 88 -0.99 -12.87 -7.96
C THR A 88 -0.55 -12.05 -6.75
N CYS A 89 0.65 -12.28 -6.20
CA CYS A 89 1.21 -11.45 -5.14
C CYS A 89 1.34 -9.97 -5.57
N VAL A 90 1.81 -9.71 -6.81
CA VAL A 90 1.91 -8.34 -7.35
C VAL A 90 0.54 -7.66 -7.41
N ARG A 91 -0.50 -8.36 -7.89
CA ARG A 91 -1.88 -7.85 -7.88
C ARG A 91 -2.40 -7.52 -6.47
N LEU A 92 -1.84 -8.14 -5.44
CA LEU A 92 -2.14 -7.87 -4.02
C LEU A 92 -1.21 -6.82 -3.39
N GLY A 93 -0.37 -6.15 -4.19
CA GLY A 93 0.53 -5.08 -3.78
C GLY A 93 1.83 -5.55 -3.14
N ASP A 94 2.29 -6.76 -3.45
CA ASP A 94 3.59 -7.26 -3.00
C ASP A 94 4.75 -6.72 -3.86
N ARG A 95 5.62 -5.91 -3.25
CA ARG A 95 6.79 -5.32 -3.92
C ARG A 95 7.92 -6.32 -4.11
N GLU A 96 8.06 -7.26 -3.20
CA GLU A 96 9.10 -8.28 -3.29
C GLU A 96 8.81 -9.22 -4.44
N ALA A 97 7.54 -9.61 -4.63
CA ALA A 97 7.13 -10.40 -5.77
C ALA A 97 7.36 -9.67 -7.10
N ALA A 98 7.11 -8.36 -7.17
CA ALA A 98 7.38 -7.55 -8.35
C ALA A 98 8.87 -7.52 -8.69
N SER A 99 9.73 -7.25 -7.70
CA SER A 99 11.19 -7.30 -7.86
C SER A 99 11.67 -8.70 -8.27
N MET A 100 11.11 -9.77 -7.71
CA MET A 100 11.48 -11.14 -8.10
C MET A 100 11.14 -11.43 -9.57
N LEU A 101 9.93 -11.06 -10.02
CA LEU A 101 9.54 -11.22 -11.43
C LEU A 101 10.46 -10.45 -12.36
N ARG A 102 10.72 -9.18 -12.07
CA ARG A 102 11.52 -8.31 -12.93
C ARG A 102 13.01 -8.64 -12.87
N ASP A 103 13.60 -8.60 -11.68
CA ASP A 103 15.05 -8.55 -11.48
C ASP A 103 15.68 -9.95 -11.49
N LYS A 104 14.95 -10.97 -11.04
CA LYS A 104 15.46 -12.36 -10.97
C LYS A 104 14.97 -13.22 -12.12
N LEU A 105 13.71 -13.07 -12.51
CA LEU A 105 13.09 -13.95 -13.51
C LEU A 105 13.02 -13.32 -14.90
N ASN A 106 13.26 -12.02 -15.06
CA ASN A 106 13.09 -11.30 -16.33
C ASN A 106 11.70 -11.52 -16.95
N VAL A 107 10.66 -11.48 -16.12
CA VAL A 107 9.26 -11.66 -16.52
C VAL A 107 8.53 -10.33 -16.43
N GLN A 108 7.82 -9.97 -17.50
CA GLN A 108 6.92 -8.81 -17.50
C GLN A 108 5.76 -9.05 -16.52
N ILE A 109 5.49 -8.05 -15.69
CA ILE A 109 4.33 -8.07 -14.79
C ILE A 109 3.06 -8.01 -15.63
N ALA A 110 2.14 -8.94 -15.41
CA ALA A 110 0.84 -8.94 -16.07
C ALA A 110 -0.02 -7.79 -15.53
N TYR A 111 -1.03 -7.41 -16.31
CA TYR A 111 -1.96 -6.35 -15.92
C TYR A 111 -2.47 -6.55 -14.47
N ALA A 112 -2.34 -5.48 -13.68
CA ALA A 112 -2.89 -5.37 -12.33
C ALA A 112 -3.59 -4.02 -12.21
N ASP A 113 -4.73 -3.98 -11.51
CA ASP A 113 -5.48 -2.73 -11.32
C ASP A 113 -4.63 -1.65 -10.62
N THR A 114 -3.62 -2.05 -9.84
CA THR A 114 -2.59 -1.15 -9.29
C THR A 114 -1.19 -1.63 -9.67
N MET A 115 -0.38 -0.75 -10.25
CA MET A 115 1.00 -1.02 -10.70
C MET A 115 2.00 0.00 -10.15
N TYR A 116 3.28 -0.36 -10.16
CA TYR A 116 4.39 0.56 -9.88
C TYR A 116 4.84 1.29 -11.15
N PHE A 117 5.49 2.44 -10.99
CA PHE A 117 5.90 3.28 -12.12
C PHE A 117 6.89 2.59 -13.04
N GLU A 118 7.72 1.69 -12.52
CA GLU A 118 8.71 0.96 -13.29
C GLU A 118 8.11 -0.19 -14.12
N ASP A 119 6.86 -0.57 -13.81
CA ASP A 119 6.21 -1.75 -14.38
C ASP A 119 5.14 -1.39 -15.43
N ILE A 120 4.88 -0.09 -15.65
CA ILE A 120 3.93 0.40 -16.65
C ILE A 120 4.62 0.67 -18.00
N GLU A 121 3.87 0.51 -19.09
CA GLU A 121 4.36 0.74 -20.45
C GLU A 121 4.21 2.21 -20.85
N VAL A 122 3.10 2.84 -20.46
CA VAL A 122 2.80 4.23 -20.76
C VAL A 122 2.57 4.98 -19.46
N GLY A 123 3.45 5.95 -19.19
CA GLY A 123 3.37 6.86 -18.04
C GLY A 123 2.12 7.74 -18.07
N PRO A 124 1.66 8.22 -16.89
CA PRO A 124 0.55 9.17 -16.84
C PRO A 124 0.99 10.52 -17.44
N LYS A 125 0.04 11.21 -18.06
CA LYS A 125 0.29 12.51 -18.71
C LYS A 125 -0.69 13.58 -18.25
N ILE A 126 -0.28 14.84 -18.36
CA ILE A 126 -1.14 16.01 -18.20
C ILE A 126 -1.26 16.73 -19.54
N ILE A 127 -2.47 17.14 -19.92
CA ILE A 127 -2.68 17.92 -21.15
C ILE A 127 -2.50 19.40 -20.82
N VAL A 128 -1.44 19.99 -21.36
CA VAL A 128 -1.08 21.41 -21.23
C VAL A 128 -1.26 22.05 -22.59
N LYS A 129 -2.22 22.98 -22.71
CA LYS A 129 -2.50 23.70 -23.97
C LYS A 129 -2.70 22.78 -25.19
N GLY A 130 -3.35 21.64 -24.97
CA GLY A 130 -3.62 20.64 -26.02
C GLY A 130 -2.49 19.64 -26.29
N VAL A 131 -1.36 19.75 -25.58
CA VAL A 131 -0.22 18.84 -25.70
C VAL A 131 -0.17 17.91 -24.49
N ALA A 132 -0.04 16.61 -24.72
CA ALA A 132 0.13 15.64 -23.65
C ALA A 132 1.60 15.60 -23.20
N GLU A 133 1.86 16.06 -21.98
CA GLU A 133 3.18 16.08 -21.36
C GLU A 133 3.27 15.04 -20.24
N ASP A 134 4.46 14.51 -19.97
CA ASP A 134 4.65 13.56 -18.86
C ASP A 134 4.28 14.21 -17.53
N LEU A 135 3.52 13.49 -16.71
CA LEU A 135 3.08 13.95 -15.40
C LEU A 135 4.24 13.94 -14.40
N PHE A 136 5.12 12.94 -14.50
CA PHE A 136 6.34 12.82 -13.71
C PHE A 136 7.55 13.21 -14.56
N ILE A 137 8.44 13.99 -13.97
CA ILE A 137 9.72 14.39 -14.56
C ILE A 137 10.85 13.93 -13.63
N PRO A 138 12.11 13.86 -14.10
CA PRO A 138 13.21 13.43 -13.24
C PRO A 138 13.28 14.21 -11.92
N GLY A 139 13.01 13.52 -10.81
CA GLY A 139 13.04 14.08 -9.46
C GLY A 139 11.85 14.96 -9.06
N ASP A 140 10.84 15.16 -9.92
CA ASP A 140 9.68 15.99 -9.60
C ASP A 140 8.41 15.63 -10.42
N ILE A 141 7.36 16.43 -10.29
CA ILE A 141 6.16 16.42 -11.13
C ILE A 141 6.19 17.57 -12.14
N ASN A 142 5.41 17.42 -13.21
CA ASN A 142 5.21 18.43 -14.22
C ASN A 142 4.87 19.80 -13.59
N PRO A 143 5.51 20.91 -14.01
CA PRO A 143 5.23 22.25 -13.47
C PRO A 143 3.77 22.69 -13.58
N ALA A 144 3.05 22.28 -14.63
CA ALA A 144 1.63 22.57 -14.79
C ALA A 144 0.79 21.85 -13.73
N LEU A 145 1.11 20.58 -13.45
CA LEU A 145 0.46 19.85 -12.37
C LEU A 145 0.76 20.51 -11.01
N ARG A 146 2.03 20.83 -10.75
CA ARG A 146 2.44 21.52 -9.52
C ARG A 146 1.69 22.85 -9.34
N HIS A 147 1.52 23.60 -10.43
CA HIS A 147 0.75 24.84 -10.44
C HIS A 147 -0.71 24.62 -10.01
N GLU A 148 -1.42 23.66 -10.63
CA GLU A 148 -2.83 23.39 -10.30
C GLU A 148 -3.00 22.89 -8.86
N ILE A 149 -2.09 22.03 -8.36
CA ILE A 149 -2.08 21.61 -6.96
C ILE A 149 -1.94 22.82 -6.02
N LEU A 150 -0.92 23.66 -6.25
CA LEU A 150 -0.67 24.83 -5.41
C LEU A 150 -1.81 25.84 -5.45
N LYS A 151 -2.39 26.07 -6.62
CA LYS A 151 -3.54 26.94 -6.83
C LYS A 151 -4.76 26.45 -6.06
N GLY A 152 -5.09 25.16 -6.17
CA GLY A 152 -6.20 24.55 -5.44
C GLY A 152 -5.98 24.58 -3.92
N MET A 153 -4.78 24.25 -3.46
CA MET A 153 -4.43 24.27 -2.03
C MET A 153 -4.48 25.69 -1.44
N LYS A 154 -3.93 26.69 -2.13
CA LYS A 154 -4.00 28.10 -1.68
C LYS A 154 -5.42 28.67 -1.74
N GLY A 155 -6.25 28.18 -2.66
CA GLY A 155 -7.65 28.59 -2.79
C GLY A 155 -8.55 28.05 -1.68
N SER A 156 -8.13 27.00 -0.96
CA SER A 156 -8.92 26.42 0.14
C SER A 156 -8.73 27.20 1.44
N LYS A 157 -9.83 27.75 1.98
CA LYS A 157 -9.81 28.42 3.29
C LYS A 157 -9.30 27.51 4.41
N LEU A 158 -9.64 26.21 4.35
CA LEU A 158 -9.21 25.22 5.34
C LEU A 158 -7.68 25.03 5.28
N ILE A 159 -7.15 24.75 4.09
CA ILE A 159 -5.71 24.53 3.87
C ILE A 159 -4.91 25.80 4.14
N SER A 160 -5.41 26.97 3.72
CA SER A 160 -4.75 28.24 3.97
C SER A 160 -4.71 28.57 5.46
N LYS A 161 -5.79 28.30 6.21
CA LYS A 161 -5.77 28.44 7.67
C LYS A 161 -4.78 27.49 8.33
N ASP A 162 -4.76 26.22 7.92
CA ASP A 162 -3.82 25.23 8.45
C ASP A 162 -2.36 25.57 8.12
N ALA A 163 -2.10 26.10 6.93
CA ALA A 163 -0.76 26.45 6.48
C ALA A 163 -0.15 27.63 7.26
N GLY A 164 -0.98 28.48 7.89
CA GLY A 164 -0.52 29.68 8.58
C GLY A 164 0.33 30.58 7.67
N LYS A 165 1.59 30.83 8.04
CA LYS A 165 2.57 31.53 7.17
C LYS A 165 3.14 30.61 6.08
N SER A 166 3.45 29.37 6.43
CA SER A 166 4.02 28.37 5.53
C SER A 166 3.85 26.98 6.15
N ARG A 167 3.40 26.01 5.34
CA ARG A 167 3.42 24.59 5.71
C ARG A 167 3.88 23.71 4.55
N LEU A 168 4.61 22.66 4.89
CA LEU A 168 4.95 21.58 3.97
C LEU A 168 3.92 20.45 4.09
N TYR A 169 3.36 20.03 2.98
CA TYR A 169 2.53 18.83 2.86
C TYR A 169 3.30 17.78 2.07
N ALA A 170 3.53 16.61 2.66
CA ALA A 170 4.10 15.46 1.98
C ALA A 170 2.96 14.62 1.39
N LEU A 171 2.77 14.73 0.07
CA LEU A 171 1.66 14.10 -0.63
C LEU A 171 2.13 12.82 -1.31
N ASN A 172 1.66 11.66 -0.86
CA ASN A 172 1.84 10.40 -1.56
C ASN A 172 0.77 10.28 -2.65
N LEU A 173 1.14 10.57 -3.89
CA LEU A 173 0.21 10.63 -5.02
C LEU A 173 -0.25 9.25 -5.49
N PHE A 174 -1.49 9.23 -5.96
CA PHE A 174 -2.11 8.13 -6.69
C PHE A 174 -2.69 8.68 -7.99
N ILE A 175 -2.43 8.00 -9.10
CA ILE A 175 -3.08 8.32 -10.39
C ILE A 175 -3.98 7.13 -10.68
N ARG A 176 -5.29 7.36 -10.72
CA ARG A 176 -6.28 6.30 -10.93
C ARG A 176 -6.43 5.99 -12.42
N GLU A 177 -6.86 4.77 -12.71
CA GLU A 177 -7.14 4.28 -14.07
C GLU A 177 -8.15 5.15 -14.86
N ASN A 178 -8.98 5.92 -14.17
CA ASN A 178 -9.94 6.84 -14.77
C ASN A 178 -9.36 8.24 -15.06
N GLY A 179 -8.05 8.44 -14.90
CA GLY A 179 -7.40 9.73 -15.13
C GLY A 179 -7.70 10.76 -14.05
N THR A 180 -7.88 10.34 -12.80
CA THR A 180 -7.97 11.25 -11.65
C THR A 180 -6.75 11.13 -10.75
N ILE A 181 -6.39 12.22 -10.07
CA ILE A 181 -5.29 12.24 -9.11
C ILE A 181 -5.88 12.28 -7.69
N ASP A 182 -5.25 11.54 -6.79
CA ASP A 182 -5.53 11.56 -5.36
C ASP A 182 -4.20 11.61 -4.59
N ALA A 183 -4.24 11.85 -3.28
CA ALA A 183 -3.06 11.73 -2.45
C ALA A 183 -3.39 11.37 -1.01
N GLU A 184 -2.44 10.73 -0.35
CA GLU A 184 -2.40 10.57 1.10
C GLU A 184 -1.43 11.60 1.67
N VAL A 185 -1.85 12.34 2.70
CA VAL A 185 -1.05 13.36 3.36
C VAL A 185 -0.26 12.70 4.50
N LEU A 186 1.03 12.44 4.26
CA LEU A 186 1.84 11.61 5.17
C LEU A 186 2.23 12.31 6.47
N ASN A 187 2.29 13.64 6.48
CA ASN A 187 2.75 14.44 7.61
C ASN A 187 1.62 15.25 8.27
N HIS A 188 0.40 14.69 8.26
CA HIS A 188 -0.79 15.35 8.80
C HIS A 188 -1.91 14.37 9.21
N ASP A 189 -2.38 14.41 10.47
CA ASP A 189 -3.41 13.47 10.96
C ASP A 189 -4.88 13.93 10.78
N SER A 190 -5.10 15.20 10.47
CA SER A 190 -6.47 15.72 10.23
C SER A 190 -7.15 15.08 9.02
N LYS A 191 -8.20 14.29 9.31
CA LYS A 191 -9.14 13.76 8.30
C LYS A 191 -9.82 14.84 7.48
N MET A 192 -9.96 16.06 7.99
CA MET A 192 -10.53 17.17 7.21
C MET A 192 -9.54 17.68 6.17
N VAL A 193 -8.28 17.85 6.55
CA VAL A 193 -7.21 18.24 5.62
C VAL A 193 -7.03 17.17 4.56
N GLN A 194 -6.98 15.89 4.94
CA GLN A 194 -6.91 14.77 4.00
C GLN A 194 -8.04 14.81 2.96
N ARG A 195 -9.30 14.93 3.41
CA ARG A 195 -10.46 15.00 2.50
C ARG A 195 -10.41 16.20 1.57
N GLU A 196 -9.98 17.35 2.08
CA GLU A 196 -9.87 18.57 1.29
C GLU A 196 -8.76 18.47 0.24
N VAL A 197 -7.61 17.89 0.59
CA VAL A 197 -6.52 17.61 -0.37
C VAL A 197 -6.99 16.66 -1.45
N SER A 198 -7.64 15.54 -1.09
CA SER A 198 -8.22 14.62 -2.06
C SER A 198 -9.22 15.32 -2.99
N ARG A 199 -10.13 16.15 -2.45
CA ARG A 199 -11.09 16.93 -3.25
C ARG A 199 -10.40 17.87 -4.23
N ILE A 200 -9.34 18.56 -3.80
CA ILE A 200 -8.56 19.46 -4.66
C ILE A 200 -7.90 18.68 -5.80
N LEU A 201 -7.21 17.58 -5.49
CA LEU A 201 -6.48 16.78 -6.48
C LEU A 201 -7.42 16.13 -7.50
N GLN A 202 -8.56 15.61 -7.03
CA GLN A 202 -9.57 15.01 -7.89
C GLN A 202 -10.25 16.02 -8.82
N SER A 203 -10.15 17.32 -8.54
CA SER A 203 -10.68 18.39 -9.39
C SER A 203 -9.72 18.82 -10.50
N ILE A 204 -8.47 18.34 -10.49
CA ILE A 204 -7.48 18.66 -11.52
C ILE A 204 -7.89 17.93 -12.81
N PRO A 205 -8.24 18.68 -13.88
CA PRO A 205 -8.69 18.07 -15.12
C PRO A 205 -7.50 17.57 -15.96
N ASN A 206 -7.82 16.97 -17.11
CA ASN A 206 -6.87 16.78 -18.21
C ASN A 206 -5.70 15.84 -17.89
N ILE A 207 -5.95 14.82 -17.07
CA ILE A 207 -4.98 13.78 -16.77
C ILE A 207 -5.29 12.55 -17.61
N ILE A 208 -4.27 12.06 -18.33
CA ILE A 208 -4.30 10.79 -19.04
C ILE A 208 -3.74 9.74 -18.09
N ALA A 209 -4.55 8.70 -17.84
CA ALA A 209 -4.16 7.60 -16.95
C ALA A 209 -2.94 6.85 -17.50
N PRO A 210 -2.13 6.24 -16.63
CA PRO A 210 -1.10 5.31 -17.06
C PRO A 210 -1.76 4.05 -17.62
N SER A 211 -1.07 3.36 -18.51
CA SER A 211 -1.57 2.10 -19.07
C SER A 211 -0.49 1.04 -19.18
N HIS A 212 -0.94 -0.21 -19.12
CA HIS A 212 -0.13 -1.39 -19.32
C HIS A 212 -0.95 -2.43 -20.09
N ASN A 213 -0.38 -3.04 -21.14
CA ASN A 213 -1.07 -3.95 -22.06
C ASN A 213 -2.37 -3.35 -22.63
N GLY A 214 -2.34 -2.06 -22.99
CA GLY A 214 -3.48 -1.34 -23.56
C GLY A 214 -4.66 -1.09 -22.62
N LYS A 215 -4.52 -1.35 -21.31
CA LYS A 215 -5.52 -1.05 -20.28
C LYS A 215 -5.00 0.00 -19.32
N ASN A 216 -5.86 0.93 -18.92
CA ASN A 216 -5.51 1.90 -17.89
C ASN A 216 -5.33 1.19 -16.54
N VAL A 217 -4.41 1.69 -15.74
CA VAL A 217 -4.09 1.15 -14.40
C VAL A 217 -4.02 2.26 -13.37
N THR A 218 -4.14 1.90 -12.10
CA THR A 218 -3.83 2.80 -11.00
C THR A 218 -2.34 2.76 -10.68
N LEU A 219 -1.73 3.92 -10.48
CA LEU A 219 -0.35 4.06 -10.02
C LEU A 219 -0.32 4.60 -8.60
N LYS A 220 0.54 4.03 -7.75
CA LYS A 220 0.72 4.45 -6.34
C LYS A 220 2.19 4.68 -6.02
N GLY A 221 2.46 5.64 -5.13
CA GLY A 221 3.71 5.64 -4.36
C GLY A 221 4.69 6.75 -4.70
N PHE A 222 4.23 7.84 -5.30
CA PHE A 222 5.06 9.00 -5.60
C PHE A 222 4.87 10.09 -4.54
N VAL A 223 5.83 10.22 -3.63
CA VAL A 223 5.78 11.22 -2.55
C VAL A 223 6.37 12.54 -3.04
N ILE A 224 5.54 13.59 -3.08
CA ILE A 224 5.97 14.94 -3.45
C ILE A 224 5.84 15.94 -2.30
N PRO A 225 6.84 16.82 -2.10
CA PRO A 225 6.72 17.94 -1.18
C PRO A 225 5.96 19.11 -1.83
N ILE A 226 4.85 19.51 -1.22
CA ILE A 226 4.10 20.73 -1.59
C ILE A 226 4.18 21.74 -0.44
N ARG A 227 4.91 22.84 -0.66
CA ARG A 227 4.97 23.94 0.29
C ARG A 227 3.87 24.97 -0.04
N VAL A 228 2.89 25.09 0.85
CA VAL A 228 1.85 26.12 0.75
C VAL A 228 2.26 27.31 1.61
N THR A 229 2.39 28.46 0.96
CA THR A 229 2.70 29.74 1.61
C THR A 229 1.57 30.73 1.35
N ASN A 230 1.06 31.35 2.41
CA ASN A 230 0.17 32.49 2.28
C ASN A 230 1.03 33.75 2.30
N LEU A 231 1.03 34.49 1.20
CA LEU A 231 1.51 35.87 1.23
C LEU A 231 0.48 36.64 2.06
N LYS A 232 0.90 37.13 3.22
CA LYS A 232 0.13 38.12 3.96
C LYS A 232 -0.01 39.40 3.15
#